data_AF-A0A927UAT3-F1
#
_entry.id   AF-A0A927UAT3-F1
#
_cell.length_a   1.000
_cell.length_b   1.000
_cell.length_c   1.000
_cell.angle_alpha   90.00
_cell.angle_beta   90.00
_cell.angle_gamma   90.00
#
_symmetry.space_group_name_H-M   'P 1'
#
loop_
_entity.id
_entity.type
_entity.pdbx_description
1 polymer ?
#
loop_
_entity_poly.entity_id
_entity_poly.type
_entity_poly.pdbx_seq_one_letter_code
_entity_poly.pdbx_strand_id
1 'polypeptide(L)'
;MDLLQELLFLVFQVDGKLDTTAMLRLADNKAAGIEGITCSYNPDDEDYRDGYVTIDYWLGIEDETQYIEKEKFYNALSKLCDKHLEINPEDGEKIRKYLYKIKNDLKI
;
A
#
# COMPACT_ATOMS: atom_id res chain seq x y z
N MET A 1 13.28 -8.89 7.10
CA MET A 1 12.32 -7.98 6.45
C MET A 1 12.09 -6.84 7.43
N ASP A 2 11.89 -5.60 6.99
CA ASP A 2 11.46 -4.55 7.92
C ASP A 2 9.93 -4.62 8.11
N LEU A 3 9.41 -4.07 9.21
CA LEU A 3 7.99 -4.14 9.55
C LEU A 3 7.09 -3.59 8.43
N LEU A 4 7.50 -2.50 7.78
CA LEU A 4 6.74 -1.93 6.67
C LEU A 4 6.61 -2.92 5.50
N GLN A 5 7.69 -3.61 5.14
CA GLN A 5 7.63 -4.65 4.12
C GLN A 5 6.68 -5.77 4.53
N GLU A 6 6.73 -6.25 5.78
CA GLU A 6 5.81 -7.28 6.29
C GLU A 6 4.34 -6.86 6.19
N LEU A 7 4.02 -5.63 6.61
CA LEU A 7 2.67 -5.09 6.52
C LEU A 7 2.19 -4.96 5.07
N LEU A 8 3.04 -4.46 4.16
CA LEU A 8 2.69 -4.37 2.74
C LEU A 8 2.54 -5.74 2.10
N PHE A 9 3.30 -6.75 2.52
CA PHE A 9 3.10 -8.12 2.06
C PHE A 9 1.74 -8.66 2.47
N LEU A 10 1.31 -8.43 3.72
CA LEU A 10 -0.01 -8.85 4.19
C LEU A 10 -1.16 -8.17 3.43
N VAL A 11 -1.01 -6.88 3.07
CA VAL A 11 -2.07 -6.14 2.38
C VAL A 11 -2.11 -6.42 0.87
N PHE A 12 -0.95 -6.52 0.23
CA PHE A 12 -0.83 -6.50 -1.23
C PHE A 12 -0.35 -7.81 -1.85
N GLN A 13 -0.17 -8.88 -1.08
CA GLN A 13 0.13 -10.19 -1.65
C GLN A 13 -0.83 -11.29 -1.22
N VAL A 14 -1.19 -12.13 -2.19
CA VAL A 14 -1.94 -13.37 -2.01
C VAL A 14 -1.21 -14.47 -2.76
N ASP A 15 -0.93 -15.59 -2.09
CA ASP A 15 -0.20 -16.74 -2.63
C ASP A 15 1.14 -16.37 -3.30
N GLY A 16 1.86 -15.40 -2.72
CA GLY A 16 3.16 -14.92 -3.22
C GLY A 16 3.09 -14.05 -4.47
N LYS A 17 1.89 -13.67 -4.91
CA LYS A 17 1.66 -12.77 -6.06
C LYS A 17 1.08 -11.46 -5.60
N LEU A 18 1.34 -10.38 -6.34
CA LEU A 18 0.71 -9.09 -6.08
C LEU A 18 -0.81 -9.20 -6.27
N ASP A 19 -1.58 -8.80 -5.26
CA ASP A 19 -3.02 -8.62 -5.37
C ASP A 19 -3.32 -7.31 -6.12
N THR A 20 -3.54 -7.44 -7.42
CA THR A 20 -3.90 -6.28 -8.26
C THR A 20 -5.26 -5.67 -7.92
N THR A 21 -6.12 -6.39 -7.18
CA THR A 21 -7.39 -5.86 -6.66
C THR A 21 -7.14 -4.94 -5.47
N ALA A 22 -6.26 -5.33 -4.54
CA ALA A 22 -5.82 -4.47 -3.45
C ALA A 22 -5.16 -3.19 -3.99
N MET A 23 -4.30 -3.30 -5.02
CA MET A 23 -3.72 -2.13 -5.70
C MET A 23 -4.77 -1.20 -6.30
N LEU A 24 -5.78 -1.76 -6.98
CA LEU A 24 -6.88 -0.99 -7.54
C LEU A 24 -7.67 -0.26 -6.44
N ARG A 25 -8.01 -0.96 -5.35
CA ARG A 25 -8.72 -0.36 -4.20
C ARG A 25 -7.93 0.78 -3.58
N LEU A 26 -6.62 0.60 -3.39
CA LEU A 26 -5.76 1.67 -2.90
C LEU A 26 -5.77 2.86 -3.87
N ALA A 27 -5.67 2.61 -5.18
CA ALA A 27 -5.59 3.67 -6.19
C ALA A 27 -6.91 4.43 -6.41
N ASP A 28 -8.07 3.78 -6.23
CA ASP A 28 -9.38 4.41 -6.48
C ASP A 28 -10.04 4.91 -5.18
N ASN A 29 -9.89 4.17 -4.09
CA ASN A 29 -10.56 4.44 -2.81
C ASN A 29 -9.62 4.99 -1.74
N LYS A 30 -8.32 5.08 -2.03
CA LYS A 30 -7.29 5.51 -1.06
C LYS A 30 -7.19 4.61 0.17
N ALA A 31 -7.71 3.38 0.06
CA ALA A 31 -7.65 2.37 1.11
C ALA A 31 -7.61 0.97 0.50
N ALA A 32 -6.81 0.09 1.09
CA ALA A 32 -6.75 -1.32 0.77
C ALA A 32 -6.41 -2.13 2.02
N GLY A 33 -6.98 -3.32 2.13
CA GLY A 33 -6.80 -4.15 3.31
C GLY A 33 -7.48 -5.50 3.17
N ILE A 34 -7.16 -6.36 4.12
CA ILE A 34 -7.82 -7.63 4.39
C ILE A 34 -8.28 -7.62 5.86
N GLU A 35 -8.93 -8.69 6.31
CA GLU A 35 -9.32 -8.82 7.72
C GLU A 35 -8.08 -8.69 8.63
N GLY A 36 -8.15 -7.77 9.59
CA GLY A 36 -7.07 -7.53 10.56
C GLY A 36 -5.94 -6.63 10.07
N ILE A 37 -5.94 -6.12 8.82
CA ILE A 37 -4.97 -5.10 8.38
C ILE A 37 -5.51 -4.23 7.24
N THR A 38 -5.42 -2.92 7.40
CA THR A 38 -5.80 -1.94 6.38
C THR A 38 -4.75 -0.85 6.27
N CYS A 39 -4.39 -0.48 5.04
CA CYS A 39 -3.66 0.75 4.77
C CYS A 39 -4.60 1.78 4.13
N SER A 40 -4.47 3.04 4.53
CA SER A 40 -5.28 4.12 3.96
C SER A 40 -4.59 5.48 4.02
N TYR A 41 -5.04 6.39 3.16
CA TYR A 41 -4.64 7.79 3.18
C TYR A 41 -5.83 8.67 2.79
N ASN A 42 -6.45 9.34 3.77
CA ASN A 42 -7.52 10.29 3.50
C ASN A 42 -6.98 11.73 3.52
N PRO A 43 -7.13 12.51 2.44
CA PRO A 43 -6.70 13.91 2.40
C PRO A 43 -7.28 14.80 3.50
N ASP A 44 -8.43 14.42 4.05
CA ASP A 44 -9.11 15.14 5.11
C ASP A 44 -8.61 14.78 6.53
N ASP A 45 -7.77 13.76 6.67
CA ASP A 45 -7.21 13.34 7.95
C ASP A 45 -5.96 14.16 8.31
N GLU A 46 -5.71 14.34 9.62
CA GLU A 46 -4.55 15.09 10.13
C GLU A 46 -3.24 14.40 9.76
N ASP A 47 -3.16 13.08 9.94
CA ASP A 47 -1.96 12.30 9.66
C ASP A 47 -1.54 12.39 8.19
N TYR A 48 -2.50 12.43 7.27
CA TYR A 48 -2.21 12.66 5.86
C TYR A 48 -1.64 14.05 5.63
N ARG A 49 -2.19 15.10 6.26
CA ARG A 49 -1.66 16.47 6.13
C ARG A 49 -0.23 16.55 6.66
N ASP A 50 0.08 15.77 7.70
CA ASP A 50 1.40 15.71 8.31
C ASP A 50 2.40 14.85 7.52
N GLY A 51 1.97 14.28 6.39
CA GLY A 51 2.86 13.60 5.46
C GLY A 51 2.90 12.08 5.62
N TYR A 52 1.87 11.49 6.22
CA TYR A 52 1.79 10.06 6.48
C TYR A 52 0.72 9.33 5.65
N VAL A 53 0.92 8.02 5.55
CA VAL A 53 -0.06 6.98 5.20
C VAL A 53 -0.23 6.14 6.45
N THR A 54 -1.47 5.78 6.77
CA THR A 54 -1.80 5.02 7.97
C THR A 54 -1.91 3.54 7.63
N ILE A 55 -1.33 2.68 8.47
CA ILE A 55 -1.57 1.23 8.44
C ILE A 55 -2.09 0.81 9.80
N ASP A 56 -3.35 0.40 9.85
CA ASP A 56 -4.01 -0.15 11.03
C ASP A 56 -4.00 -1.67 10.95
N TYR A 57 -3.59 -2.36 12.00
CA TYR A 57 -3.59 -3.82 12.03
C TYR A 57 -3.81 -4.38 13.44
N TRP A 58 -4.24 -5.64 13.48
CA TRP A 58 -4.50 -6.37 14.72
C TRP A 58 -3.65 -7.64 14.78
N LEU A 59 -2.77 -7.75 15.78
CA LEU A 59 -1.92 -8.92 16.03
C LEU A 59 -2.44 -9.82 17.17
N GLY A 60 -3.71 -9.72 17.52
CA GLY A 60 -4.34 -10.61 18.51
C GLY A 60 -4.35 -10.10 19.95
N ILE A 61 -3.80 -8.91 20.23
CA ILE A 61 -3.79 -8.28 21.56
C ILE A 61 -4.57 -6.96 21.52
N GLU A 62 -4.11 -6.03 20.70
CA GLU A 62 -4.71 -4.70 20.52
C GLU A 62 -4.56 -4.24 19.07
N ASP A 63 -5.33 -3.21 18.71
CA ASP A 63 -5.20 -2.54 17.42
C ASP A 63 -3.94 -1.65 17.46
N GLU A 64 -3.10 -1.79 16.45
CA GLU A 64 -1.90 -0.99 16.26
C GLU A 64 -2.05 -0.11 15.01
N THR A 65 -1.59 1.13 15.13
CA THR A 65 -1.55 2.10 14.02
C THR A 65 -0.11 2.51 13.74
N GLN A 66 0.31 2.39 12.49
CA GLN A 66 1.62 2.87 12.02
C GLN A 66 1.43 4.05 11.06
N TYR A 67 2.15 5.14 11.35
CA TYR A 67 2.23 6.31 10.49
C TYR A 67 3.49 6.22 9.64
N ILE A 68 3.31 5.99 8.35
CA ILE A 68 4.41 5.77 7.41
C ILE A 68 4.54 7.00 6.52
N GLU A 69 5.72 7.62 6.47
CA GLU A 69 5.97 8.74 5.56
C GLU A 69 5.58 8.38 4.12
N LYS A 70 4.86 9.27 3.44
CA LYS A 70 4.29 9.03 2.10
C LYS A 70 5.33 8.53 1.09
N GLU A 71 6.50 9.15 1.07
CA GLU A 71 7.58 8.75 0.16
C GLU A 71 8.12 7.37 0.51
N LYS A 72 8.31 7.07 1.80
CA LYS A 72 8.75 5.75 2.28
C LYS A 72 7.74 4.67 1.91
N PHE A 73 6.45 4.92 2.12
CA PHE A 73 5.36 4.02 1.75
C PHE A 73 5.37 3.77 0.23
N TYR A 74 5.38 4.82 -0.58
CA TYR A 74 5.33 4.71 -2.03
C TYR A 74 6.53 3.96 -2.60
N ASN A 75 7.73 4.24 -2.09
CA ASN A 75 8.95 3.55 -2.50
C ASN A 75 8.92 2.06 -2.14
N ALA A 76 8.38 1.70 -0.97
CA ALA A 76 8.23 0.31 -0.57
C ALA A 76 7.20 -0.42 -1.45
N LEU A 77 6.03 0.20 -1.71
CA LEU A 77 5.00 -0.35 -2.58
C LEU A 77 5.48 -0.50 -4.03
N SER A 78 6.23 0.47 -4.55
CA SER A 78 6.80 0.41 -5.90
C SER A 78 7.78 -0.74 -6.04
N LYS A 79 8.67 -0.95 -5.05
CA LYS A 79 9.58 -2.10 -5.04
C LYS A 79 8.86 -3.45 -5.02
N LEU A 80 7.72 -3.54 -4.33
CA LEU A 80 6.87 -4.74 -4.34
C LEU A 80 6.31 -4.99 -5.75
N CYS A 81 5.84 -3.94 -6.41
CA CYS A 81 5.33 -4.00 -7.77
C CYS A 81 6.43 -4.37 -8.78
N ASP A 82 7.63 -3.79 -8.67
CA ASP A 82 8.75 -4.08 -9.57
C ASP A 82 9.12 -5.57 -9.52
N LYS A 83 9.21 -6.15 -8.32
CA LYS A 83 9.45 -7.60 -8.14
C LYS A 83 8.37 -8.46 -8.79
N HIS A 84 7.11 -8.06 -8.71
CA HIS A 84 6.01 -8.76 -9.40
C HIS A 84 6.15 -8.68 -10.92
N LEU A 85 6.54 -7.51 -11.44
CA LEU A 85 6.70 -7.25 -12.88
C LEU A 85 7.92 -7.93 -13.49
N GLU A 86 8.96 -8.24 -12.70
CA GLU A 86 10.06 -9.11 -13.15
C GLU A 86 9.56 -10.51 -13.54
N ILE A 87 8.48 -10.98 -12.92
CA ILE A 87 7.90 -12.32 -13.12
C ILE A 87 6.70 -12.27 -14.09
N ASN A 88 5.86 -11.23 -13.98
CA ASN A 88 4.61 -11.07 -14.74
C ASN A 88 4.59 -9.71 -15.47
N PRO A 89 5.44 -9.49 -16.48
CA PRO A 89 5.59 -8.21 -17.16
C PRO A 89 4.31 -7.73 -17.86
N GLU A 90 3.39 -8.64 -18.20
CA GLU A 90 2.09 -8.35 -18.82
C GLU A 90 1.18 -7.47 -17.95
N ASP A 91 1.34 -7.50 -16.62
CA ASP A 91 0.59 -6.65 -15.69
C ASP A 91 1.09 -5.19 -15.67
N GLY A 92 2.20 -4.90 -16.38
CA GLY A 92 2.94 -3.65 -16.31
C GLY A 92 2.11 -2.40 -16.55
N GLU A 93 1.26 -2.39 -17.58
CA GLU A 93 0.42 -1.22 -17.88
C GLU A 93 -0.55 -0.91 -16.74
N LYS A 94 -1.23 -1.95 -16.24
CA LYS A 94 -2.21 -1.87 -15.16
C LYS A 94 -1.56 -1.38 -13.87
N ILE A 95 -0.46 -1.99 -13.46
CA ILE A 95 0.27 -1.65 -12.23
C ILE A 95 0.83 -0.23 -12.29
N ARG A 96 1.44 0.17 -13.41
CA ARG A 96 1.94 1.55 -13.58
C ARG A 96 0.84 2.59 -13.51
N LYS A 97 -0.35 2.29 -14.05
CA LYS A 97 -1.53 3.18 -13.93
C LYS A 97 -1.95 3.35 -12.47
N TYR A 98 -1.94 2.29 -11.67
CA TYR A 98 -2.28 2.37 -10.24
C TYR A 98 -1.23 3.14 -9.44
N LEU A 99 0.06 2.84 -9.65
CA LEU A 99 1.15 3.57 -9.00
C LEU A 99 1.11 5.06 -9.35
N TYR A 100 0.82 5.43 -10.60
CA TYR A 100 0.67 6.83 -10.99
C TYR A 100 -0.45 7.55 -10.24
N LYS A 101 -1.63 6.92 -10.09
CA LYS A 101 -2.73 7.48 -9.28
C LYS A 101 -2.33 7.66 -7.82
N ILE A 102 -1.76 6.62 -7.22
CA ILE A 102 -1.30 6.65 -5.82
C ILE A 102 -0.27 7.76 -5.63
N LYS A 103 0.71 7.88 -6.54
CA LYS A 103 1.74 8.92 -6.48
C LYS A 103 1.13 10.33 -6.46
N ASN A 104 0.20 10.58 -7.38
CA ASN A 104 -0.51 11.86 -7.46
C ASN A 104 -1.34 12.13 -6.19
N ASP A 105 -2.06 11.12 -5.71
CA ASP A 105 -2.86 11.24 -4.48
C ASP A 105 -1.98 11.47 -3.26
N LEU A 106 -0.75 10.96 -3.22
CA LEU A 106 0.21 11.22 -2.14
C LEU A 106 0.97 12.55 -2.30
N LYS A 107 0.86 13.22 -3.45
CA LYS A 107 1.53 14.50 -3.77
C LYS A 107 3.07 14.42 -3.65
N ILE A 108 3.65 13.33 -4.18
CA ILE A 108 5.10 13.05 -4.24
C ILE A 108 5.57 12.81 -5.69
#